data_AF-A0AAJ6BFZ6-F1
#
_entry.id   AF-A0AAJ6BFZ6-F1
#
_cell.length_a   1.000
_cell.length_b   1.000
_cell.length_c   1.000
_cell.angle_alpha   90.00
_cell.angle_beta   90.00
_cell.angle_gamma   90.00
#
_symmetry.space_group_name_H-M   'P 1'
#
loop_
_entity.id
_entity.type
_entity.pdbx_description
1 polymer ?
#
loop_
_entity_poly.entity_id
_entity_poly.type
_entity_poly.pdbx_seq_one_letter_code
_entity_poly.pdbx_strand_id
1 'polypeptide(L)'
;MRTRILTSLLMVLLPAAATLAQAPGYDTASIPASLKQQADVVKRYERIIFEVTDIDRAHLTVHQVFTVLNHKGSDVLFFREDTDEFNQLGDVEIRVYDAQGRQTARYRKKDLSTVAVGEGLVANGKASYYRVNAPGYPITVEYIFDRKLKGTLTYPTWYIQEPGQNVMQCSFVAKVPKALDLRFKARNISLTPRITEDDKYRQYEWGTDNLAPVQYEEGSISFQYSYPTVSLAPNRFRMDDYEGDMRTWENFGRWYGSLKKGVDLLSPARKAVLAALVKDARDDEEKVRILYRHLQQNFRYVNINLGIGGWKPISAEFTDQNKYGDCKALSNFMQTALEAIGITSYQALVNSQYNFEAVDPAFPCNEFNHVILCVPRPKDSIWLECTSRTIEFGVLGSDSENKNALLITPNGGVLVPTPRSSASSNSWSTNTTIILQEDGSGSTNTLFRGSGAFKEQLDEMVHEKLDDQKKFLVFGLGFKQPDEFLLKSIPDSAAYYRLQTSIEKIPEFTAGSKMFLSPRPYKLRTQTLPKAEGRKEDYYFYMPFIQKDTTRLQLPAGFKQDALPKPRALQCKYGSYTTQYWYDEATNSIYTATMLQLTEMKIPAADYAAVRQFFDEVRQDDAQRIVIRKD
;
A
#
# COMPACT_ATOMS: atom_id res chain seq x y z
N MET A 1 27.47 -84.49 13.80
CA MET A 1 28.40 -83.70 14.64
C MET A 1 28.87 -82.51 13.79
N ARG A 2 28.64 -81.28 14.27
CA ARG A 2 28.80 -80.03 13.49
C ARG A 2 30.27 -79.74 13.18
N THR A 3 30.61 -79.29 11.96
CA THR A 3 31.60 -78.21 11.80
C THR A 3 31.41 -77.43 10.48
N ARG A 4 31.61 -76.12 10.61
CA ARG A 4 31.38 -74.98 9.72
C ARG A 4 32.20 -75.02 8.42
N ILE A 5 31.62 -74.52 7.32
CA ILE A 5 32.34 -74.08 6.12
C ILE A 5 32.15 -72.57 6.00
N LEU A 6 33.28 -71.84 6.00
CA LEU A 6 33.39 -70.44 5.62
C LEU A 6 33.22 -70.32 4.10
N THR A 7 32.35 -69.45 3.63
CA THR A 7 32.34 -68.98 2.24
C THR A 7 32.62 -67.49 2.21
N SER A 8 33.84 -67.16 1.75
CA SER A 8 34.30 -65.81 1.44
C SER A 8 33.57 -65.29 0.20
N LEU A 9 32.81 -64.21 0.35
CA LEU A 9 32.15 -63.53 -0.77
C LEU A 9 33.09 -62.44 -1.31
N LEU A 10 33.58 -62.65 -2.54
CA LEU A 10 34.42 -61.72 -3.28
C LEU A 10 33.55 -60.54 -3.77
N MET A 11 33.74 -59.35 -3.22
CA MET A 11 33.12 -58.11 -3.71
C MET A 11 33.80 -57.68 -5.01
N VAL A 12 33.05 -57.70 -6.11
CA VAL A 12 33.42 -57.08 -7.38
C VAL A 12 33.12 -55.58 -7.29
N LEU A 13 34.17 -54.77 -7.22
CA LEU A 13 34.12 -53.31 -7.34
C LEU A 13 33.92 -52.93 -8.82
N LEU A 14 32.69 -52.54 -9.19
CA LEU A 14 32.40 -51.84 -10.44
C LEU A 14 32.68 -50.34 -10.22
N PRO A 15 33.51 -49.68 -11.06
CA PRO A 15 33.70 -48.24 -10.97
C PRO A 15 32.46 -47.55 -11.55
N ALA A 16 31.71 -46.86 -10.70
CA ALA A 16 30.67 -45.92 -11.13
C ALA A 16 31.36 -44.74 -11.82
N ALA A 17 31.42 -44.77 -13.15
CA ALA A 17 31.74 -43.60 -13.94
C ALA A 17 30.64 -42.56 -13.67
N ALA A 18 31.00 -41.49 -12.95
CA ALA A 18 30.19 -40.30 -12.85
C ALA A 18 30.07 -39.69 -14.25
N THR A 19 28.97 -40.00 -14.95
CA THR A 19 28.55 -39.22 -16.11
C THR A 19 28.31 -37.80 -15.61
N LEU A 20 29.15 -36.87 -16.07
CA LEU A 20 28.85 -35.44 -16.05
C LEU A 20 27.45 -35.27 -16.66
N ALA A 21 26.44 -35.07 -15.82
CA ALA A 21 25.12 -34.70 -16.28
C ALA A 21 25.27 -33.44 -17.13
N GLN A 22 24.87 -33.49 -18.40
CA GLN A 22 24.64 -32.28 -19.19
C GLN A 22 23.77 -31.35 -18.34
N ALA A 23 24.15 -30.06 -18.26
CA ALA A 23 23.29 -29.05 -17.66
C ALA A 23 21.87 -29.22 -18.25
N PRO A 24 20.80 -29.17 -17.44
CA PRO A 24 19.45 -29.38 -17.94
C PRO A 24 19.23 -28.41 -19.10
N GLY A 25 19.01 -28.95 -20.30
CA GLY A 25 18.77 -28.13 -21.48
C GLY A 25 17.45 -27.38 -21.28
N TYR A 26 17.51 -26.08 -21.00
CA TYR A 26 16.32 -25.23 -20.85
C TYR A 26 15.70 -24.86 -22.20
N ASP A 27 15.64 -25.82 -23.13
CA ASP A 27 14.97 -25.65 -24.42
C ASP A 27 13.52 -25.24 -24.17
N THR A 28 13.10 -24.14 -24.78
CA THR A 28 11.75 -23.61 -24.61
C THR A 28 10.68 -24.49 -25.25
N ALA A 29 11.05 -25.36 -26.20
CA ALA A 29 10.17 -26.37 -26.77
C ALA A 29 9.72 -27.42 -25.73
N SER A 30 10.52 -27.66 -24.68
CA SER A 30 10.19 -28.62 -23.62
C SER A 30 9.14 -28.11 -22.62
N ILE A 31 8.77 -26.82 -22.66
CA ILE A 31 7.70 -26.27 -21.82
C ILE A 31 6.34 -26.74 -22.38
N PRO A 32 5.49 -27.41 -21.58
CA PRO A 32 4.16 -27.83 -21.99
C PRO A 32 3.33 -26.67 -22.57
N ALA A 33 2.59 -26.92 -23.66
CA ALA A 33 1.81 -25.89 -24.33
C ALA A 33 0.76 -25.22 -23.40
N SER A 34 0.16 -25.99 -22.49
CA SER A 34 -0.78 -25.50 -21.48
C SER A 34 -0.17 -24.43 -20.56
N LEU A 35 1.14 -24.53 -20.26
CA LEU A 35 1.84 -23.60 -19.39
C LEU A 35 2.36 -22.35 -20.12
N LYS A 36 2.23 -22.31 -21.46
CA LYS A 36 2.47 -21.10 -22.26
C LYS A 36 1.20 -20.28 -22.47
N GLN A 37 0.03 -20.91 -22.33
CA GLN A 37 -1.25 -20.23 -22.55
C GLN A 37 -1.50 -19.18 -21.47
N GLN A 38 -1.75 -17.93 -21.89
CA GLN A 38 -2.01 -16.79 -21.01
C GLN A 38 -0.90 -16.47 -19.99
N ALA A 39 0.32 -16.98 -20.20
CA ALA A 39 1.48 -16.64 -19.38
C ALA A 39 2.41 -15.66 -20.08
N ASP A 40 2.97 -14.76 -19.28
CA ASP A 40 4.07 -13.89 -19.68
C ASP A 40 5.42 -14.48 -19.22
N VAL A 41 5.39 -15.28 -18.15
CA VAL A 41 6.55 -15.98 -17.59
C VAL A 41 6.18 -17.42 -17.21
N VAL A 42 7.12 -18.35 -17.40
CA VAL A 42 7.02 -19.72 -16.88
C VAL A 42 8.11 -19.91 -15.84
N LYS A 43 7.73 -20.05 -14.56
CA LYS A 43 8.60 -20.56 -13.48
C LYS A 43 8.81 -22.05 -13.74
N ARG A 44 9.92 -22.38 -14.40
CA ARG A 44 10.26 -23.75 -14.79
C ARG A 44 10.61 -24.60 -13.58
N TYR A 45 11.29 -23.99 -12.62
CA TYR A 45 11.76 -24.64 -11.42
C TYR A 45 11.94 -23.60 -10.33
N GLU A 46 11.62 -23.98 -9.10
CA GLU A 46 12.01 -23.26 -7.90
C GLU A 46 12.28 -24.25 -6.76
N ARG A 47 13.38 -24.03 -6.07
CA ARG A 47 13.64 -24.63 -4.78
C ARG A 47 14.22 -23.58 -3.84
N ILE A 48 13.49 -23.33 -2.76
CA ILE A 48 13.91 -22.44 -1.69
C ILE A 48 14.13 -23.27 -0.43
N ILE A 49 15.26 -23.07 0.22
CA ILE A 49 15.59 -23.71 1.50
C ILE A 49 15.83 -22.60 2.51
N PHE A 50 14.95 -22.52 3.51
CA PHE A 50 15.07 -21.65 4.67
C PHE A 50 15.50 -22.46 5.88
N GLU A 51 16.74 -22.30 6.32
CA GLU A 51 17.31 -22.99 7.48
C GLU A 51 17.52 -22.03 8.65
N VAL A 52 16.79 -22.22 9.73
CA VAL A 52 17.04 -21.53 11.00
C VAL A 52 18.15 -22.28 11.71
N THR A 53 19.28 -21.61 11.95
CA THR A 53 20.47 -22.22 12.55
C THR A 53 20.56 -21.94 14.05
N ASP A 54 20.02 -20.81 14.50
CA ASP A 54 19.92 -20.38 15.89
C ASP A 54 18.70 -19.45 16.06
N ILE A 55 18.35 -19.07 17.29
CA ILE A 55 17.22 -18.20 17.60
C ILE A 55 17.30 -16.85 16.90
N ASP A 56 18.47 -16.36 16.50
CA ASP A 56 18.68 -15.09 15.79
C ASP A 56 19.29 -15.27 14.40
N ARG A 57 19.51 -16.50 13.93
CA ARG A 57 20.23 -16.74 12.67
C ARG A 57 19.47 -17.67 11.76
N ALA A 58 19.34 -17.27 10.51
CA ALA A 58 18.82 -18.12 9.46
C ALA A 58 19.60 -17.94 8.16
N HIS A 59 19.49 -18.93 7.29
CA HIS A 59 20.08 -18.96 5.96
C HIS A 59 18.99 -19.28 4.95
N LEU A 60 18.91 -18.51 3.88
CA LEU A 60 17.99 -18.74 2.77
C LEU A 60 18.81 -19.08 1.54
N THR A 61 18.59 -20.24 0.94
CA THR A 61 19.17 -20.61 -0.36
C THR A 61 18.05 -20.65 -1.38
N VAL A 62 18.25 -19.99 -2.51
CA VAL A 62 17.25 -19.86 -3.58
C VAL A 62 17.84 -20.37 -4.89
N HIS A 63 17.12 -21.27 -5.55
CA HIS A 63 17.38 -21.68 -6.92
C HIS A 63 16.09 -21.58 -7.72
N GLN A 64 16.05 -20.68 -8.69
CA GLN A 64 14.89 -20.40 -9.53
C GLN A 64 15.27 -20.38 -11.00
N VAL A 65 14.36 -20.86 -11.85
CA VAL A 65 14.52 -20.84 -13.31
C VAL A 65 13.24 -20.31 -13.92
N PHE A 66 13.36 -19.25 -14.72
CA PHE A 66 12.25 -18.58 -15.38
C PHE A 66 12.48 -18.51 -16.88
N THR A 67 11.48 -18.89 -17.68
CA THR A 67 11.43 -18.54 -19.10
C THR A 67 10.45 -17.39 -19.29
N VAL A 68 10.95 -16.27 -19.79
CA VAL A 68 10.13 -15.11 -20.15
C VAL A 68 9.66 -15.27 -21.59
N LEU A 69 8.35 -15.27 -21.80
CA LEU A 69 7.74 -15.58 -23.10
C LEU A 69 7.54 -14.35 -23.97
N ASN A 70 7.37 -13.17 -23.38
CA ASN A 70 7.14 -11.92 -24.08
C ASN A 70 7.54 -10.70 -23.20
N HIS A 71 7.48 -9.49 -23.77
CA HIS A 71 7.90 -8.26 -23.09
C HIS A 71 7.14 -7.97 -21.79
N LYS A 72 5.87 -8.40 -21.62
CA LYS A 72 5.12 -8.17 -20.38
C LYS A 72 5.74 -8.89 -19.17
N GLY A 73 6.48 -9.97 -19.40
CA GLY A 73 7.16 -10.73 -18.35
C GLY A 73 8.58 -10.25 -18.06
N SER A 74 9.01 -9.11 -18.63
CA SER A 74 10.40 -8.66 -18.55
C SER A 74 10.88 -8.31 -17.15
N ASP A 75 9.97 -8.06 -16.20
CA ASP A 75 10.34 -7.68 -14.83
C ASP A 75 11.14 -8.79 -14.12
N VAL A 76 10.90 -10.06 -14.46
CA VAL A 76 11.67 -11.20 -13.94
C VAL A 76 13.13 -11.20 -14.39
N LEU A 77 13.50 -10.43 -15.43
CA LEU A 77 14.88 -10.24 -15.87
C LEU A 77 15.65 -9.23 -15.02
N PHE A 78 14.99 -8.58 -14.06
CA PHE A 78 15.62 -7.67 -13.11
C PHE A 78 15.84 -8.39 -11.77
N PHE A 79 17.06 -8.90 -11.58
CA PHE A 79 17.49 -9.39 -10.29
C PHE A 79 17.74 -8.20 -9.35
N ARG A 80 17.09 -8.17 -8.19
CA ARG A 80 17.33 -7.15 -7.16
C ARG A 80 17.19 -7.76 -5.77
N GLU A 81 18.18 -7.45 -4.95
CA GLU A 81 18.34 -7.93 -3.59
C GLU A 81 18.67 -6.78 -2.66
N ASP A 82 17.76 -6.48 -1.73
CA ASP A 82 17.95 -5.43 -0.74
C ASP A 82 18.59 -6.03 0.52
N THR A 83 19.62 -5.35 1.03
CA THR A 83 20.46 -5.78 2.15
C THR A 83 20.57 -4.67 3.19
N ASP A 84 20.67 -5.05 4.45
CA ASP A 84 20.84 -4.17 5.60
C ASP A 84 21.70 -4.89 6.65
N GLU A 85 21.80 -4.36 7.87
CA GLU A 85 22.61 -5.01 8.92
C GLU A 85 22.10 -6.40 9.36
N PHE A 86 20.82 -6.72 9.10
CA PHE A 86 20.19 -7.98 9.47
C PHE A 86 20.08 -8.95 8.29
N ASN A 87 20.07 -8.49 7.05
CA ASN A 87 19.95 -9.31 5.86
C ASN A 87 21.12 -9.06 4.90
N GLN A 88 21.94 -10.09 4.70
CA GLN A 88 23.15 -10.02 3.89
C GLN A 88 23.04 -10.95 2.69
N LEU A 89 23.27 -10.41 1.49
CA LEU A 89 23.37 -11.19 0.27
C LEU A 89 24.67 -11.99 0.28
N GLY A 90 24.58 -13.30 0.07
CA GLY A 90 25.68 -14.24 -0.04
C GLY A 90 26.24 -14.32 -1.46
N ASP A 91 26.50 -15.54 -1.94
CA ASP A 91 26.88 -15.77 -3.32
C ASP A 91 25.69 -15.57 -4.26
N VAL A 92 25.99 -15.14 -5.48
CA VAL A 92 25.00 -14.94 -6.54
C VAL A 92 25.57 -15.51 -7.82
N GLU A 93 24.73 -16.25 -8.53
CA GLU A 93 24.96 -16.71 -9.88
C GLU A 93 23.70 -16.51 -10.71
N ILE A 94 23.83 -15.77 -11.81
CA ILE A 94 22.78 -15.54 -12.79
C ILE A 94 23.23 -16.18 -14.11
N ARG A 95 22.46 -17.11 -14.66
CA ARG A 95 22.73 -17.70 -15.98
C ARG A 95 21.61 -17.36 -16.93
N VAL A 96 21.98 -17.09 -18.17
CA VAL A 96 21.03 -16.72 -19.23
C VAL A 96 21.13 -17.72 -20.35
N TYR A 97 19.99 -18.15 -20.87
CA TYR A 97 19.90 -19.13 -21.95
C TYR A 97 18.99 -18.61 -23.06
N ASP A 98 19.34 -18.94 -24.30
CA ASP A 98 18.50 -18.67 -25.46
C ASP A 98 17.31 -19.65 -25.57
N ALA A 99 16.50 -19.48 -26.61
CA ALA A 99 15.31 -20.30 -26.84
C ALA A 99 15.62 -21.80 -27.03
N GLN A 100 16.83 -22.14 -27.49
CA GLN A 100 17.30 -23.53 -27.67
C GLN A 100 17.94 -24.10 -26.39
N GLY A 101 17.94 -23.34 -25.28
CA GLY A 101 18.53 -23.75 -24.01
C GLY A 101 20.05 -23.66 -23.97
N ARG A 102 20.70 -22.96 -24.92
CA ARG A 102 22.14 -22.73 -24.89
C ARG A 102 22.44 -21.57 -23.97
N GLN A 103 23.38 -21.75 -23.04
CA GLN A 103 23.79 -20.66 -22.14
C GLN A 103 24.53 -19.57 -22.93
N THR A 104 24.02 -18.34 -22.88
CA THR A 104 24.56 -17.17 -23.59
C THR A 104 25.33 -16.24 -22.66
N ALA A 105 25.01 -16.22 -21.37
CA ALA A 105 25.70 -15.39 -20.40
C ALA A 105 25.71 -16.01 -18.99
N ARG A 106 26.67 -15.57 -18.18
CA ARG A 106 26.80 -15.91 -16.75
C ARG A 106 27.33 -14.70 -16.00
N TYR A 107 26.66 -14.34 -14.91
CA TYR A 107 27.03 -13.25 -14.02
C TYR A 107 27.13 -13.77 -12.59
N ARG A 108 27.95 -13.10 -11.79
CA ARG A 108 28.16 -13.39 -10.38
C ARG A 108 27.93 -12.14 -9.55
N LYS A 109 27.95 -12.28 -8.22
CA LYS A 109 27.83 -11.15 -7.28
C LYS A 109 28.67 -9.92 -7.63
N LYS A 110 29.92 -10.11 -8.08
CA LYS A 110 30.84 -9.03 -8.44
C LYS A 110 30.39 -8.19 -9.66
N ASP A 111 29.47 -8.73 -10.46
CA ASP A 111 28.95 -8.10 -11.67
C ASP A 111 27.67 -7.28 -11.37
N LEU A 112 27.15 -7.35 -10.13
CA LEU A 112 25.99 -6.59 -9.69
C LEU A 112 26.35 -5.12 -9.48
N SER A 113 25.41 -4.24 -9.81
CA SER A 113 25.46 -2.84 -9.37
C SER A 113 24.93 -2.72 -7.95
N THR A 114 25.54 -1.87 -7.13
CA THR A 114 25.09 -1.63 -5.75
C THR A 114 24.83 -0.15 -5.54
N VAL A 115 23.66 0.17 -5.00
CA VAL A 115 23.27 1.53 -4.63
C VAL A 115 22.80 1.55 -3.17
N ALA A 116 23.03 2.66 -2.48
CA ALA A 116 22.44 2.87 -1.17
C ALA A 116 20.92 2.99 -1.31
N VAL A 117 20.18 2.35 -0.40
CA VAL A 117 18.73 2.46 -0.32
C VAL A 117 18.30 2.80 1.10
N GLY A 118 17.17 3.47 1.20
CA GLY A 118 16.51 3.82 2.44
C GLY A 118 15.38 4.80 2.18
N GLU A 119 14.42 4.82 3.07
CA GLU A 119 13.33 5.79 3.05
C GLU A 119 13.74 7.00 3.90
N GLY A 120 13.61 8.21 3.35
CA GLY A 120 13.93 9.45 4.06
C GLY A 120 15.36 9.95 3.85
N LEU A 121 15.95 10.55 4.88
CA LEU A 121 17.24 11.27 4.79
C LEU A 121 18.47 10.37 5.02
N VAL A 122 18.26 9.16 5.51
CA VAL A 122 19.35 8.26 5.91
C VAL A 122 19.17 6.91 5.21
N ALA A 123 20.18 6.49 4.45
CA ALA A 123 20.22 5.15 3.89
C ALA A 123 20.35 4.12 5.02
N ASN A 124 19.49 3.12 5.04
CA ASN A 124 19.50 2.03 6.01
C ASN A 124 19.88 0.68 5.39
N GLY A 125 20.22 0.67 4.10
CA GLY A 125 20.62 -0.54 3.39
C GLY A 125 21.27 -0.26 2.04
N LYS A 126 21.43 -1.33 1.26
CA LYS A 126 21.91 -1.32 -0.12
C LYS A 126 21.06 -2.25 -0.98
N ALA A 127 20.73 -1.80 -2.18
CA ALA A 127 20.17 -2.65 -3.23
C ALA A 127 21.30 -3.12 -4.14
N SER A 128 21.48 -4.44 -4.25
CA SER A 128 22.34 -5.06 -5.26
C SER A 128 21.48 -5.59 -6.39
N TYR A 129 21.76 -5.20 -7.63
CA TYR A 129 20.89 -5.53 -8.76
C TYR A 129 21.65 -5.78 -10.06
N TYR A 130 20.99 -6.50 -10.96
CA TYR A 130 21.41 -6.71 -12.34
C TYR A 130 20.18 -6.85 -13.25
N ARG A 131 20.18 -6.14 -14.37
CA ARG A 131 19.16 -6.27 -15.42
C ARG A 131 19.72 -7.12 -16.55
N VAL A 132 19.18 -8.32 -16.73
CA VAL A 132 19.52 -9.18 -17.85
C VAL A 132 19.04 -8.53 -19.15
N ASN A 133 19.95 -8.38 -20.12
CA ASN A 133 19.60 -7.90 -21.44
C ASN A 133 18.91 -9.02 -22.24
N ALA A 134 17.68 -8.78 -22.71
CA ALA A 134 16.95 -9.71 -23.56
C ALA A 134 16.93 -9.20 -25.01
N PRO A 135 17.77 -9.73 -25.91
CA PRO A 135 17.75 -9.35 -27.33
C PRO A 135 16.47 -9.83 -28.05
N GLY A 136 15.74 -10.76 -27.46
CA GLY A 136 14.46 -11.28 -27.95
C GLY A 136 13.83 -12.26 -26.95
N TYR A 137 12.61 -12.67 -27.24
CA TYR A 137 11.86 -13.66 -26.47
C TYR A 137 11.53 -14.89 -27.35
N PRO A 138 11.43 -16.10 -26.77
CA PRO A 138 11.61 -16.39 -25.36
C PRO A 138 13.08 -16.42 -24.91
N ILE A 139 13.32 -16.08 -23.64
CA ILE A 139 14.64 -16.12 -23.00
C ILE A 139 14.50 -16.78 -21.63
N THR A 140 15.50 -17.55 -21.20
CA THR A 140 15.49 -18.18 -19.88
C THR A 140 16.56 -17.59 -18.98
N VAL A 141 16.20 -17.29 -17.73
CA VAL A 141 17.13 -16.87 -16.68
C VAL A 141 17.07 -17.85 -15.51
N GLU A 142 18.24 -18.22 -14.99
CA GLU A 142 18.41 -19.04 -13.80
C GLU A 142 19.12 -18.21 -12.73
N TYR A 143 18.49 -18.11 -11.56
CA TYR A 143 19.02 -17.43 -10.39
C TYR A 143 19.38 -18.45 -9.31
N ILE A 144 20.63 -18.40 -8.85
CA ILE A 144 21.11 -19.18 -7.71
C ILE A 144 21.77 -18.21 -6.75
N PHE A 145 21.23 -18.05 -5.56
CA PHE A 145 21.79 -17.15 -4.56
C PHE A 145 21.45 -17.58 -3.15
N ASP A 146 22.16 -17.00 -2.18
CA ASP A 146 21.86 -17.18 -0.77
C ASP A 146 21.78 -15.86 -0.01
N ARG A 147 21.06 -15.88 1.11
CA ARG A 147 20.96 -14.78 2.08
C ARG A 147 21.25 -15.28 3.48
N LYS A 148 21.97 -14.47 4.25
CA LYS A 148 22.22 -14.68 5.68
C LYS A 148 21.40 -13.67 6.48
N LEU A 149 20.60 -14.18 7.40
CA LEU A 149 19.74 -13.40 8.28
C LEU A 149 20.31 -13.41 9.69
N LYS A 150 20.43 -12.23 10.30
CA LYS A 150 20.82 -11.97 11.70
C LYS A 150 19.67 -11.26 12.41
N GLY A 151 18.57 -11.99 12.60
CA GLY A 151 17.31 -11.51 13.14
C GLY A 151 16.19 -12.38 12.58
N THR A 152 15.34 -12.91 13.46
CA THR A 152 14.35 -13.96 13.10
C THR A 152 12.92 -13.58 13.45
N LEU A 153 12.67 -12.30 13.76
CA LEU A 153 11.32 -11.76 14.04
C LEU A 153 10.33 -12.11 12.93
N THR A 154 10.80 -12.08 11.68
CA THR A 154 9.98 -12.36 10.49
C THR A 154 10.61 -13.52 9.72
N TYR A 155 9.85 -14.59 9.52
CA TYR A 155 10.20 -15.66 8.59
C TYR A 155 9.67 -15.33 7.19
N PRO A 156 10.31 -15.84 6.12
CA PRO A 156 9.87 -15.54 4.76
C PRO A 156 8.46 -16.08 4.49
N THR A 157 7.68 -15.34 3.71
CA THR A 157 6.51 -15.88 3.02
C THR A 157 6.96 -16.49 1.70
N TRP A 158 6.56 -17.73 1.44
CA TRP A 158 6.76 -18.35 0.13
C TRP A 158 5.66 -17.90 -0.83
N TYR A 159 6.02 -17.04 -1.78
CA TYR A 159 5.16 -16.67 -2.91
C TYR A 159 5.31 -17.69 -4.02
N ILE A 160 4.30 -18.55 -4.16
CA ILE A 160 4.36 -19.69 -5.07
C ILE A 160 4.32 -19.20 -6.53
N GLN A 161 3.56 -18.13 -6.79
CA GLN A 161 3.33 -17.58 -8.12
C GLN A 161 3.10 -16.06 -8.05
N GLU A 162 3.54 -15.36 -9.10
CA GLU A 162 3.29 -13.93 -9.34
C GLU A 162 2.28 -13.68 -10.48
N PRO A 163 1.76 -12.44 -10.64
CA PRO A 163 0.86 -12.10 -11.74
C PRO A 163 1.39 -12.53 -13.11
N GLY A 164 0.58 -13.23 -13.91
CA GLY A 164 0.93 -13.65 -15.26
C GLY A 164 1.99 -14.75 -15.36
N GLN A 165 2.43 -15.30 -14.23
CA GLN A 165 3.41 -16.37 -14.18
C GLN A 165 2.73 -17.73 -14.12
N ASN A 166 3.13 -18.70 -14.94
CA ASN A 166 2.81 -20.12 -14.78
C ASN A 166 3.87 -20.82 -13.91
N VAL A 167 3.51 -21.91 -13.23
CA VAL A 167 4.47 -22.72 -12.45
C VAL A 167 4.52 -24.15 -12.99
N MET A 168 5.70 -24.59 -13.43
CA MET A 168 5.95 -25.99 -13.80
C MET A 168 6.20 -26.84 -12.56
N GLN A 169 7.15 -26.42 -11.73
CA GLN A 169 7.55 -27.10 -10.50
C GLN A 169 8.12 -26.08 -9.52
N CYS A 170 7.67 -26.12 -8.27
CA CYS A 170 8.25 -25.32 -7.20
C CYS A 170 8.20 -26.06 -5.86
N SER A 171 9.18 -25.81 -5.00
CA SER A 171 9.24 -26.37 -3.65
C SER A 171 9.86 -25.37 -2.67
N PHE A 172 9.39 -25.43 -1.43
CA PHE A 172 9.93 -24.67 -0.31
C PHE A 172 10.18 -25.61 0.85
N VAL A 173 11.37 -25.49 1.45
CA VAL A 173 11.79 -26.26 2.62
C VAL A 173 12.10 -25.30 3.76
N ALA A 174 11.40 -25.44 4.88
CA ALA A 174 11.76 -24.81 6.15
C ALA A 174 12.42 -25.84 7.07
N LYS A 175 13.68 -25.65 7.45
CA LYS A 175 14.40 -26.48 8.41
C LYS A 175 14.67 -25.67 9.67
N VAL A 176 14.11 -26.10 10.80
CA VAL A 176 14.16 -25.35 12.07
C VAL A 176 14.56 -26.24 13.23
N PRO A 177 15.29 -25.74 14.25
CA PRO A 177 15.58 -26.52 15.45
C PRO A 177 14.29 -26.95 16.12
N LYS A 178 14.18 -28.22 16.54
CA LYS A 178 12.95 -28.76 17.16
C LYS A 178 12.46 -27.94 18.35
N ALA A 179 13.39 -27.32 19.09
CA ALA A 179 13.08 -26.48 20.25
C ALA A 179 12.48 -25.10 19.90
N LEU A 180 12.73 -24.59 18.69
CA LEU A 180 12.13 -23.34 18.21
C LEU A 180 10.81 -23.62 17.50
N ASP A 181 10.79 -24.64 16.64
CA ASP A 181 9.66 -25.00 15.78
C ASP A 181 9.14 -23.79 14.96
N LEU A 182 8.07 -23.95 14.19
CA LEU A 182 7.44 -22.84 13.46
C LEU A 182 5.93 -23.00 13.37
N ARG A 183 5.24 -21.92 13.00
CA ARG A 183 3.85 -21.94 12.54
C ARG A 183 3.81 -21.55 11.07
N PHE A 184 2.79 -22.02 10.36
CA PHE A 184 2.60 -21.71 8.95
C PHE A 184 1.12 -21.53 8.62
N LYS A 185 0.83 -20.81 7.54
CA LYS A 185 -0.51 -20.63 7.00
C LYS A 185 -0.46 -20.57 5.48
N ALA A 186 -1.23 -21.44 4.81
CA ALA A 186 -1.44 -21.36 3.36
C ALA A 186 -2.59 -20.40 3.03
N ARG A 187 -2.44 -19.59 1.98
CA ARG A 187 -3.47 -18.68 1.46
C ARG A 187 -3.67 -18.95 -0.03
N ASN A 188 -4.93 -18.91 -0.49
CA ASN A 188 -5.35 -19.15 -1.88
C ASN A 188 -4.85 -20.48 -2.49
N ILE A 189 -4.47 -21.43 -1.64
CA ILE A 189 -4.08 -22.79 -2.02
C ILE A 189 -4.23 -23.70 -0.80
N SER A 190 -4.52 -24.97 -1.03
CA SER A 190 -4.56 -25.99 0.02
C SER A 190 -3.29 -26.84 -0.06
N LEU A 191 -2.22 -26.41 0.61
CA LEU A 191 -0.98 -27.17 0.75
C LEU A 191 -0.68 -27.51 2.20
N THR A 192 -0.32 -28.77 2.46
CA THR A 192 0.20 -29.23 3.74
C THR A 192 1.64 -29.70 3.56
N PRO A 193 2.56 -29.39 4.49
CA PRO A 193 3.94 -29.82 4.36
C PRO A 193 4.07 -31.32 4.60
N ARG A 194 5.01 -31.95 3.90
CA ARG A 194 5.63 -33.17 4.37
C ARG A 194 6.58 -32.81 5.51
N ILE A 195 6.40 -33.44 6.67
CA ILE A 195 7.23 -33.20 7.85
C ILE A 195 8.20 -34.36 8.05
N THR A 196 9.48 -34.04 8.23
CA THR A 196 10.53 -35.00 8.60
C THR A 196 11.36 -34.43 9.74
N GLU A 197 11.95 -35.28 10.57
CA GLU A 197 12.76 -34.85 11.71
C GLU A 197 14.03 -35.68 11.83
N ASP A 198 15.10 -35.04 12.30
CA ASP A 198 16.31 -35.69 12.81
C ASP A 198 16.48 -35.38 14.31
N ASP A 199 17.65 -35.69 14.89
CA ASP A 199 17.92 -35.45 16.31
C ASP A 199 17.86 -33.97 16.71
N LYS A 200 18.11 -33.03 15.80
CA LYS A 200 18.24 -31.59 16.06
C LYS A 200 17.16 -30.74 15.37
N TYR A 201 16.79 -31.09 14.14
CA TYR A 201 15.95 -30.27 13.27
C TYR A 201 14.63 -30.96 12.93
N ARG A 202 13.60 -30.13 12.76
CA ARG A 202 12.36 -30.46 12.07
C ARG A 202 12.36 -29.75 10.72
N GLN A 203 11.98 -30.47 9.68
CA GLN A 203 11.90 -29.99 8.32
C GLN A 203 10.44 -30.06 7.83
N TYR A 204 9.98 -28.97 7.23
CA TYR A 204 8.70 -28.83 6.58
C TYR A 204 8.95 -28.60 5.08
N GLU A 205 8.44 -29.49 4.23
CA GLU A 205 8.59 -29.38 2.77
C GLU A 205 7.22 -29.24 2.11
N TRP A 206 7.02 -28.14 1.40
CA TRP A 206 5.88 -27.91 0.52
C TRP A 206 6.34 -27.98 -0.93
N GLY A 207 5.45 -28.40 -1.82
CA GLY A 207 5.70 -28.39 -3.25
C GLY A 207 4.41 -28.46 -4.03
N THR A 208 4.44 -27.96 -5.26
CA THR A 208 3.34 -28.04 -6.21
C THR A 208 3.88 -27.93 -7.63
N ASP A 209 3.11 -28.48 -8.57
CA ASP A 209 3.45 -28.59 -9.98
C ASP A 209 2.29 -28.10 -10.83
N ASN A 210 2.58 -27.61 -12.04
CA ASN A 210 1.60 -27.26 -13.07
C ASN A 210 0.49 -26.28 -12.62
N LEU A 211 0.83 -25.20 -11.91
CA LEU A 211 -0.14 -24.14 -11.59
C LEU A 211 -0.33 -23.19 -12.77
N ALA A 212 -1.59 -23.05 -13.19
CA ALA A 212 -2.07 -22.10 -14.20
C ALA A 212 -1.79 -20.65 -13.80
N PRO A 213 -1.63 -19.69 -14.74
CA PRO A 213 -1.29 -18.32 -14.38
C PRO A 213 -2.50 -17.61 -13.78
N VAL A 214 -2.27 -16.86 -12.71
CA VAL A 214 -3.27 -15.95 -12.14
C VAL A 214 -2.94 -14.54 -12.62
N GLN A 215 -3.95 -13.83 -13.15
CA GLN A 215 -3.79 -12.47 -13.66
C GLN A 215 -4.16 -11.47 -12.57
N TYR A 216 -3.42 -10.35 -12.51
CA TYR A 216 -3.77 -9.27 -11.59
C TYR A 216 -5.00 -8.52 -12.11
N GLU A 217 -6.01 -8.38 -11.26
CA GLU A 217 -7.21 -7.60 -11.56
C GLU A 217 -7.05 -6.20 -10.98
N GLU A 218 -6.87 -5.19 -11.83
CA GLU A 218 -6.67 -3.81 -11.37
C GLU A 218 -7.75 -3.38 -10.35
N GLY A 219 -7.29 -2.71 -9.29
CA GLY A 219 -8.11 -2.29 -8.15
C GLY A 219 -8.57 -3.43 -7.24
N SER A 220 -8.01 -4.64 -7.36
CA SER A 220 -8.19 -5.71 -6.38
C SER A 220 -7.43 -5.43 -5.07
N ILE A 221 -7.59 -6.37 -4.14
CA ILE A 221 -6.72 -6.46 -2.99
C ILE A 221 -5.25 -6.56 -3.42
N SER A 222 -4.33 -6.09 -2.56
CA SER A 222 -2.90 -6.14 -2.86
C SER A 222 -2.48 -7.56 -3.24
N PHE A 223 -1.60 -7.67 -4.24
CA PHE A 223 -1.16 -8.94 -4.80
C PHE A 223 -0.71 -9.93 -3.70
N GLN A 224 -0.07 -9.45 -2.62
CA GLN A 224 0.37 -10.32 -1.53
C GLN A 224 -0.74 -11.15 -0.85
N TYR A 225 -2.01 -10.78 -1.05
CA TYR A 225 -3.20 -11.49 -0.56
C TYR A 225 -4.00 -12.20 -1.68
N SER A 226 -3.74 -11.92 -2.96
CA SER A 226 -4.48 -12.54 -4.09
C SER A 226 -3.86 -13.82 -4.62
N TYR A 227 -2.56 -14.05 -4.38
CA TYR A 227 -1.85 -15.21 -4.96
C TYR A 227 -1.65 -16.34 -3.96
N PRO A 228 -1.43 -17.59 -4.44
CA PRO A 228 -1.03 -18.72 -3.62
C PRO A 228 0.24 -18.44 -2.81
N THR A 229 0.14 -18.51 -1.48
CA THR A 229 1.30 -18.35 -0.60
C THR A 229 1.31 -19.35 0.56
N VAL A 230 2.49 -19.54 1.14
CA VAL A 230 2.65 -20.12 2.48
C VAL A 230 3.44 -19.15 3.33
N SER A 231 2.78 -18.52 4.30
CA SER A 231 3.41 -17.63 5.27
C SER A 231 3.93 -18.44 6.45
N LEU A 232 5.14 -18.13 6.90
CA LEU A 232 5.78 -18.75 8.07
C LEU A 232 5.86 -17.74 9.20
N ALA A 233 5.76 -18.20 10.45
CA ALA A 233 5.96 -17.39 11.63
C ALA A 233 6.80 -18.15 12.67
N PRO A 234 7.77 -17.48 13.32
CA PRO A 234 8.48 -18.08 14.44
C PRO A 234 7.53 -18.33 15.62
N ASN A 235 7.89 -19.25 16.52
CA ASN A 235 7.32 -19.29 17.87
C ASN A 235 8.13 -18.42 18.82
N ARG A 236 9.46 -18.58 18.81
CA ARG A 236 10.43 -17.71 19.49
C ARG A 236 11.38 -17.14 18.47
N PHE A 237 11.84 -15.93 18.71
CA PHE A 237 12.75 -15.23 17.82
C PHE A 237 13.68 -14.34 18.63
N ARG A 238 14.76 -13.88 18.00
CA ARG A 238 15.57 -12.77 18.51
C ARG A 238 15.78 -11.77 17.38
N MET A 239 15.56 -10.51 17.70
CA MET A 239 15.87 -9.38 16.83
C MET A 239 16.84 -8.48 17.57
N ASP A 240 18.02 -8.30 17.00
CA ASP A 240 19.16 -7.70 17.71
C ASP A 240 19.42 -8.41 19.05
N ASP A 241 19.48 -7.69 20.17
CA ASP A 241 19.63 -8.26 21.52
C ASP A 241 18.29 -8.63 22.19
N TYR A 242 17.16 -8.49 21.49
CA TYR A 242 15.82 -8.66 22.06
C TYR A 242 15.19 -9.98 21.66
N GLU A 243 15.15 -10.92 22.59
CA GLU A 243 14.42 -12.19 22.44
C GLU A 243 12.91 -12.00 22.66
N GLY A 244 12.08 -12.62 21.83
CA GLY A 244 10.63 -12.53 21.88
C GLY A 244 9.91 -13.84 21.59
N ASP A 245 8.60 -13.81 21.85
CA ASP A 245 7.66 -14.91 21.65
C ASP A 245 6.49 -14.42 20.79
N MET A 246 6.28 -15.07 19.66
CA MET A 246 5.27 -14.72 18.66
C MET A 246 4.06 -15.66 18.70
N ARG A 247 3.95 -16.58 19.67
CA ARG A 247 2.86 -17.57 19.72
C ARG A 247 1.48 -16.95 19.90
N THR A 248 1.42 -15.79 20.56
CA THR A 248 0.18 -15.04 20.79
C THR A 248 0.42 -13.55 20.55
N TRP A 249 -0.64 -12.83 20.19
CA TRP A 249 -0.61 -11.37 20.10
C TRP A 249 -0.23 -10.72 21.43
N GLU A 250 -0.67 -11.32 22.55
CA GLU A 250 -0.29 -10.90 23.89
C GLU A 250 1.24 -10.91 24.08
N ASN A 251 1.88 -12.04 23.76
CA ASN A 251 3.33 -12.20 23.87
C ASN A 251 4.08 -11.24 22.93
N PHE A 252 3.63 -11.13 21.69
CA PHE A 252 4.26 -10.23 20.73
C PHE A 252 4.18 -8.76 21.18
N GLY A 253 3.04 -8.32 21.71
CA GLY A 253 2.91 -6.98 22.24
C GLY A 253 3.72 -6.74 23.53
N ARG A 254 3.94 -7.76 24.37
CA ARG A 254 4.89 -7.64 25.50
C ARG A 254 6.32 -7.42 25.01
N TRP A 255 6.74 -8.16 23.99
CA TRP A 255 8.06 -7.97 23.37
C TRP A 255 8.18 -6.56 22.79
N TYR A 256 7.21 -6.11 21.97
CA TYR A 256 7.25 -4.79 21.36
C TYR A 256 7.23 -3.68 22.43
N GLY A 257 6.39 -3.82 23.45
CA GLY A 257 6.34 -2.90 24.59
C GLY A 257 7.61 -2.87 25.44
N SER A 258 8.47 -3.88 25.35
CA SER A 258 9.79 -3.85 26.00
C SER A 258 10.77 -2.93 25.29
N LEU A 259 10.63 -2.72 23.98
CA LEU A 259 11.55 -1.89 23.18
C LEU A 259 11.51 -0.42 23.58
N LYS A 260 10.34 0.08 24.01
CA LYS A 260 10.17 1.48 24.41
C LYS A 260 10.65 1.81 25.82
N LYS A 261 10.91 0.80 26.67
CA LYS A 261 11.30 1.02 28.06
C LYS A 261 12.59 1.83 28.16
N GLY A 262 12.54 2.95 28.87
CA GLY A 262 13.69 3.83 29.09
C GLY A 262 13.91 4.84 27.95
N VAL A 263 13.19 4.73 26.85
CA VAL A 263 13.13 5.74 25.78
C VAL A 263 11.78 6.48 25.77
N ASP A 264 10.92 6.20 26.72
CA ASP A 264 9.58 6.77 26.95
C ASP A 264 9.59 7.83 28.08
N LEU A 265 10.72 8.55 28.24
CA LEU A 265 10.93 9.50 29.32
C LEU A 265 11.02 10.95 28.83
N LEU A 266 10.52 11.88 29.63
CA LEU A 266 10.68 13.33 29.49
C LEU A 266 11.19 13.92 30.81
N SER A 267 11.97 14.99 30.73
CA SER A 267 12.46 15.71 31.91
C SER A 267 11.31 16.29 32.75
N PRO A 268 11.45 16.42 34.09
CA PRO A 268 10.42 17.02 34.94
C PRO A 268 10.01 18.43 34.47
N ALA A 269 10.98 19.24 34.03
CA ALA A 269 10.72 20.57 33.49
C ALA A 269 9.83 20.50 32.24
N ARG A 270 10.08 19.54 31.33
CA ARG A 270 9.25 19.39 30.13
C ARG A 270 7.85 18.90 30.45
N LYS A 271 7.69 17.96 31.40
CA LYS A 271 6.37 17.54 31.90
C LYS A 271 5.56 18.72 32.44
N ALA A 272 6.20 19.63 33.18
CA ALA A 272 5.55 20.84 33.67
C ALA A 272 5.10 21.78 32.53
N VAL A 273 5.89 21.92 31.46
CA VAL A 273 5.49 22.71 30.28
C VAL A 273 4.27 22.08 29.59
N LEU A 274 4.25 20.76 29.42
CA LEU A 274 3.11 20.06 28.82
C LEU A 274 1.83 20.19 29.67
N ALA A 275 1.95 20.08 31.00
CA ALA A 275 0.84 20.34 31.91
C ALA A 275 0.32 21.78 31.81
N ALA A 276 1.23 22.76 31.69
CA ALA A 276 0.87 24.16 31.53
C ALA A 276 0.15 24.44 30.19
N LEU A 277 0.50 23.74 29.10
CA LEU A 277 -0.17 23.87 27.80
C LEU A 277 -1.66 23.50 27.87
N VAL A 278 -2.03 22.60 28.78
CA VAL A 278 -3.39 22.06 28.87
C VAL A 278 -4.13 22.49 30.14
N LYS A 279 -3.58 23.44 30.90
CA LYS A 279 -4.10 23.84 32.22
C LYS A 279 -5.55 24.35 32.18
N ASP A 280 -5.94 24.98 31.06
CA ASP A 280 -7.25 25.59 30.85
C ASP A 280 -8.19 24.68 30.02
N ALA A 281 -7.78 23.44 29.74
CA ALA A 281 -8.61 22.47 29.03
C ALA A 281 -9.78 22.01 29.91
N ARG A 282 -10.99 21.94 29.31
CA ARG A 282 -12.25 21.60 29.99
C ARG A 282 -12.32 20.13 30.41
N ASP A 283 -11.77 19.24 29.59
CA ASP A 283 -11.80 17.80 29.78
C ASP A 283 -10.57 17.13 29.15
N ASP A 284 -10.44 15.82 29.36
CA ASP A 284 -9.31 15.05 28.83
C ASP A 284 -9.29 15.01 27.30
N GLU A 285 -10.43 15.07 26.62
CA GLU A 285 -10.47 15.11 25.16
C GLU A 285 -9.84 16.40 24.63
N GLU A 286 -10.13 17.54 25.27
CA GLU A 286 -9.53 18.83 24.95
C GLU A 286 -8.02 18.85 25.23
N LYS A 287 -7.57 18.23 26.33
CA LYS A 287 -6.13 18.05 26.61
C LYS A 287 -5.43 17.26 25.50
N VAL A 288 -6.00 16.12 25.07
CA VAL A 288 -5.44 15.31 23.98
C VAL A 288 -5.42 16.13 22.68
N ARG A 289 -6.49 16.87 22.37
CA ARG A 289 -6.58 17.71 21.18
C ARG A 289 -5.52 18.82 21.16
N ILE A 290 -5.26 19.47 22.28
CA ILE A 290 -4.22 20.50 22.41
C ILE A 290 -2.84 19.90 22.16
N LEU A 291 -2.52 18.76 22.78
CA LEU A 291 -1.22 18.12 22.60
C LEU A 291 -1.04 17.54 21.19
N TYR A 292 -2.09 16.99 20.58
CA TYR A 292 -2.05 16.52 19.20
C TYR A 292 -1.78 17.68 18.25
N ARG A 293 -2.46 18.82 18.42
CA ARG A 293 -2.17 20.04 17.65
C ARG A 293 -0.73 20.53 17.86
N HIS A 294 -0.24 20.49 19.11
CA HIS A 294 1.16 20.83 19.41
C HIS A 294 2.13 19.93 18.63
N LEU A 295 1.88 18.62 18.58
CA LEU A 295 2.66 17.68 17.78
C LEU A 295 2.65 18.08 16.30
N GLN A 296 1.47 18.24 15.69
CA GLN A 296 1.31 18.53 14.26
C GLN A 296 2.01 19.83 13.83
N GLN A 297 1.92 20.87 14.66
CA GLN A 297 2.50 22.17 14.33
C GLN A 297 4.02 22.19 14.50
N ASN A 298 4.55 21.48 15.49
CA ASN A 298 5.93 21.64 15.92
C ASN A 298 6.85 20.51 15.48
N PHE A 299 6.34 19.37 15.00
CA PHE A 299 7.15 18.19 14.68
C PHE A 299 7.06 17.80 13.20
N ARG A 300 8.12 17.19 12.68
CA ARG A 300 8.20 16.69 11.30
C ARG A 300 8.39 15.18 11.25
N TYR A 301 7.63 14.52 10.39
CA TYR A 301 7.90 13.13 10.05
C TYR A 301 9.22 13.01 9.28
N VAL A 302 10.11 12.13 9.76
CA VAL A 302 11.34 11.73 9.08
C VAL A 302 11.49 10.24 9.30
N ASN A 303 11.44 9.46 8.21
CA ASN A 303 11.61 8.02 8.28
C ASN A 303 13.07 7.68 8.66
N ILE A 304 13.25 6.91 9.74
CA ILE A 304 14.55 6.53 10.31
C ILE A 304 14.44 5.08 10.81
N ASN A 305 14.82 4.12 9.96
CA ASN A 305 14.74 2.69 10.25
C ASN A 305 16.14 2.04 10.30
N LEU A 306 17.00 2.49 11.21
CA LEU A 306 18.34 1.91 11.41
C LEU A 306 18.30 0.80 12.45
N GLY A 307 18.65 -0.43 12.04
CA GLY A 307 18.76 -1.58 12.92
C GLY A 307 17.50 -1.85 13.73
N ILE A 308 17.68 -2.09 15.02
CA ILE A 308 16.54 -2.28 15.94
C ILE A 308 15.61 -1.06 15.96
N GLY A 309 16.09 0.11 15.55
CA GLY A 309 15.29 1.32 15.33
C GLY A 309 14.16 1.15 14.31
N GLY A 310 14.16 0.10 13.48
CA GLY A 310 13.00 -0.29 12.68
C GLY A 310 11.75 -0.63 13.52
N TRP A 311 11.93 -1.07 14.77
CA TRP A 311 10.85 -1.41 15.72
C TRP A 311 10.91 -0.62 17.03
N LYS A 312 12.11 -0.28 17.51
CA LYS A 312 12.34 0.49 18.72
C LYS A 312 12.20 1.99 18.43
N PRO A 313 11.35 2.74 19.16
CA PRO A 313 11.24 4.18 18.95
C PRO A 313 12.52 4.90 19.39
N ILE A 314 12.84 5.99 18.71
CA ILE A 314 13.78 6.99 19.22
C ILE A 314 13.19 7.60 20.52
N SER A 315 14.05 8.05 21.44
CA SER A 315 13.58 8.55 22.72
C SER A 315 12.65 9.75 22.60
N ALA A 316 11.65 9.81 23.49
CA ALA A 316 10.70 10.91 23.57
C ALA A 316 11.43 12.24 23.82
N GLU A 317 12.47 12.23 24.66
CA GLU A 317 13.34 13.39 24.89
C GLU A 317 14.09 13.85 23.63
N PHE A 318 14.71 12.93 22.88
CA PHE A 318 15.37 13.29 21.62
C PHE A 318 14.37 13.86 20.62
N THR A 319 13.22 13.20 20.48
CA THR A 319 12.15 13.62 19.57
C THR A 319 11.65 15.02 19.95
N ASP A 320 11.46 15.29 21.24
CA ASP A 320 11.08 16.62 21.73
C ASP A 320 12.18 17.67 21.51
N GLN A 321 13.45 17.35 21.69
CA GLN A 321 14.53 18.32 21.47
C GLN A 321 14.73 18.66 19.99
N ASN A 322 14.64 17.64 19.13
CA ASN A 322 14.96 17.75 17.71
C ASN A 322 13.75 18.04 16.82
N LYS A 323 12.53 17.85 17.36
CA LYS A 323 11.26 18.14 16.66
C LYS A 323 11.06 17.33 15.37
N TYR A 324 11.62 16.13 15.29
CA TYR A 324 11.35 15.19 14.22
C TYR A 324 11.44 13.74 14.69
N GLY A 325 10.84 12.83 13.92
CA GLY A 325 10.90 11.39 14.15
C GLY A 325 10.06 10.61 13.13
N ASP A 326 10.21 9.30 13.12
CA ASP A 326 9.35 8.40 12.34
C ASP A 326 8.05 8.09 13.09
N CYS A 327 7.25 7.14 12.60
CA CYS A 327 5.95 6.78 13.19
C CYS A 327 6.07 6.37 14.65
N LYS A 328 7.08 5.54 14.96
CA LYS A 328 7.35 5.04 16.30
C LYS A 328 7.78 6.18 17.23
N ALA A 329 8.70 7.03 16.77
CA ALA A 329 9.20 8.15 17.56
C ALA A 329 8.10 9.18 17.89
N LEU A 330 7.29 9.59 16.90
CA LEU A 330 6.22 10.57 17.10
C LEU A 330 5.10 10.01 17.97
N SER A 331 4.70 8.74 17.78
CA SER A 331 3.74 8.08 18.67
C SER A 331 4.27 7.85 20.08
N ASN A 332 5.58 7.54 20.24
CA ASN A 332 6.23 7.44 21.55
C ASN A 332 6.21 8.78 22.29
N PHE A 333 6.64 9.87 21.65
CA PHE A 333 6.58 11.19 22.24
C PHE A 333 5.15 11.58 22.65
N MET A 334 4.16 11.37 21.76
CA MET A 334 2.77 11.69 22.07
C MET A 334 2.23 10.85 23.25
N GLN A 335 2.56 9.55 23.31
CA GLN A 335 2.21 8.69 24.45
C GLN A 335 2.82 9.22 25.76
N THR A 336 4.12 9.52 25.77
CA THR A 336 4.80 10.05 26.96
C THR A 336 4.26 11.42 27.38
N ALA A 337 3.88 12.27 26.42
CA ALA A 337 3.28 13.56 26.69
C ALA A 337 1.89 13.45 27.34
N LEU A 338 1.06 12.50 26.89
CA LEU A 338 -0.24 12.21 27.49
C LEU A 338 -0.10 11.60 28.89
N GLU A 339 0.86 10.68 29.06
CA GLU A 339 1.14 10.08 30.37
C GLU A 339 1.58 11.15 31.40
N ALA A 340 2.38 12.13 30.97
CA ALA A 340 2.83 13.24 31.83
C ALA A 340 1.69 14.09 32.42
N ILE A 341 0.50 14.05 31.82
CA ILE A 341 -0.72 14.74 32.29
C ILE A 341 -1.81 13.77 32.78
N GLY A 342 -1.47 12.50 32.99
CA GLY A 342 -2.35 11.48 33.55
C GLY A 342 -3.32 10.83 32.56
N ILE A 343 -3.11 10.98 31.25
CA ILE A 343 -3.99 10.39 30.23
C ILE A 343 -3.40 9.06 29.74
N THR A 344 -4.19 7.99 29.89
CA THR A 344 -3.81 6.66 29.41
C THR A 344 -3.94 6.58 27.89
N SER A 345 -2.89 6.09 27.23
CA SER A 345 -2.87 5.83 25.80
C SER A 345 -1.98 4.64 25.47
N TYR A 346 -2.18 4.03 24.31
CA TYR A 346 -1.42 2.87 23.83
C TYR A 346 -0.95 3.09 22.40
N GLN A 347 0.34 2.81 22.14
CA GLN A 347 0.81 2.63 20.77
C GLN A 347 0.03 1.49 20.12
N ALA A 348 -0.32 1.68 18.85
CA ALA A 348 -1.07 0.72 18.08
C ALA A 348 -0.32 0.43 16.78
N LEU A 349 0.06 -0.84 16.57
CA LEU A 349 0.68 -1.27 15.32
C LEU A 349 -0.41 -1.55 14.31
N VAL A 350 -0.29 -1.04 13.09
CA VAL A 350 -1.28 -1.21 12.01
C VAL A 350 -0.57 -1.52 10.69
N ASN A 351 -1.26 -2.26 9.81
CA ASN A 351 -0.83 -2.48 8.44
C ASN A 351 -1.46 -1.43 7.53
N SER A 352 -0.80 -0.28 7.44
CA SER A 352 -1.23 0.90 6.71
C SER A 352 -1.11 0.69 5.19
N GLN A 353 -2.24 0.38 4.56
CA GLN A 353 -2.47 0.37 3.11
C GLN A 353 -3.95 0.07 2.81
N TYR A 354 -4.63 0.92 2.04
CA TYR A 354 -6.09 0.85 1.86
C TYR A 354 -6.61 -0.51 1.35
N ASN A 355 -5.84 -1.20 0.50
CA ASN A 355 -6.20 -2.49 -0.10
C ASN A 355 -5.44 -3.70 0.50
N PHE A 356 -4.99 -3.62 1.76
CA PHE A 356 -4.53 -4.79 2.52
C PHE A 356 -5.67 -5.47 3.27
N GLU A 357 -5.58 -6.79 3.47
CA GLU A 357 -6.44 -7.48 4.45
C GLU A 357 -6.17 -6.94 5.85
N ALA A 358 -7.17 -6.97 6.72
CA ALA A 358 -6.92 -6.80 8.14
C ALA A 358 -6.06 -7.98 8.65
N VAL A 359 -5.12 -7.69 9.57
CA VAL A 359 -4.28 -8.72 10.19
C VAL A 359 -5.15 -9.85 10.77
N ASP A 360 -4.78 -11.09 10.48
CA ASP A 360 -5.54 -12.27 10.91
C ASP A 360 -5.44 -12.49 12.43
N PRO A 361 -6.54 -12.41 13.18
CA PRO A 361 -6.52 -12.66 14.62
C PRO A 361 -6.04 -14.06 15.00
N ALA A 362 -6.20 -15.06 14.13
CA ALA A 362 -5.83 -16.45 14.39
C ALA A 362 -4.36 -16.78 14.09
N PHE A 363 -3.62 -15.88 13.43
CA PHE A 363 -2.23 -16.12 13.04
C PHE A 363 -1.28 -15.00 13.51
N PRO A 364 -0.89 -15.00 14.80
CA PRO A 364 0.10 -14.06 15.33
C PRO A 364 1.40 -14.04 14.51
N CYS A 365 1.71 -12.92 13.89
CA CYS A 365 2.93 -12.69 13.11
C CYS A 365 3.15 -11.17 12.92
N ASN A 366 4.36 -10.76 12.52
CA ASN A 366 4.61 -9.35 12.27
C ASN A 366 4.17 -8.95 10.85
N GLU A 367 2.91 -8.51 10.71
CA GLU A 367 2.34 -7.94 9.46
C GLU A 367 2.17 -6.41 9.52
N PHE A 368 2.68 -5.75 10.56
CA PHE A 368 2.53 -4.31 10.74
C PHE A 368 3.65 -3.52 10.09
N ASN A 369 3.32 -2.37 9.52
CA ASN A 369 4.27 -1.46 8.85
C ASN A 369 4.18 -0.01 9.37
N HIS A 370 3.23 0.30 10.25
CA HIS A 370 3.00 1.64 10.77
C HIS A 370 2.59 1.64 12.25
N VAL A 371 2.82 2.77 12.93
CA VAL A 371 2.48 2.96 14.35
C VAL A 371 1.68 4.25 14.53
N ILE A 372 0.53 4.11 15.18
CA ILE A 372 -0.39 5.20 15.55
C ILE A 372 -0.64 5.17 17.07
N LEU A 373 -1.47 6.07 17.59
CA LEU A 373 -1.82 6.12 19.01
C LEU A 373 -3.33 5.97 19.26
N CYS A 374 -3.69 5.15 20.24
CA CYS A 374 -5.05 4.97 20.71
C CYS A 374 -5.18 5.49 22.15
N VAL A 375 -6.19 6.32 22.42
CA VAL A 375 -6.56 6.82 23.76
C VAL A 375 -7.91 6.21 24.12
N PRO A 376 -7.94 5.13 24.93
CA PRO A 376 -9.19 4.49 25.33
C PRO A 376 -10.08 5.42 26.16
N ARG A 377 -11.40 5.34 25.98
CA ARG A 377 -12.39 5.98 26.86
C ARG A 377 -13.55 5.03 27.17
N PRO A 378 -14.43 5.34 28.13
CA PRO A 378 -15.47 4.41 28.58
C PRO A 378 -16.44 3.93 27.48
N LYS A 379 -16.69 4.76 26.45
CA LYS A 379 -17.61 4.43 25.35
C LYS A 379 -16.92 4.12 24.04
N ASP A 380 -15.87 4.87 23.71
CA ASP A 380 -15.15 4.78 22.44
C ASP A 380 -13.72 5.32 22.59
N SER A 381 -12.83 5.00 21.66
CA SER A 381 -11.42 5.42 21.70
C SER A 381 -11.16 6.62 20.79
N ILE A 382 -10.19 7.46 21.15
CA ILE A 382 -9.66 8.48 20.25
C ILE A 382 -8.43 7.90 19.56
N TRP A 383 -8.41 7.94 18.23
CA TRP A 383 -7.29 7.49 17.42
C TRP A 383 -6.54 8.70 16.86
N LEU A 384 -5.21 8.67 16.96
CA LEU A 384 -4.35 9.77 16.54
C LEU A 384 -3.32 9.28 15.52
N GLU A 385 -3.34 9.89 14.34
CA GLU A 385 -2.31 9.72 13.33
C GLU A 385 -1.14 10.67 13.62
N CYS A 386 -0.15 10.18 14.38
CA CYS A 386 0.96 10.99 14.86
C CYS A 386 1.94 11.43 13.76
N THR A 387 1.85 10.87 12.55
CA THR A 387 2.77 11.22 11.45
C THR A 387 2.22 12.27 10.49
N SER A 388 0.94 12.60 10.56
CA SER A 388 0.33 13.61 9.69
C SER A 388 0.27 14.98 10.38
N ARG A 389 0.59 16.02 9.61
CA ARG A 389 0.49 17.42 10.07
C ARG A 389 -0.91 18.02 9.89
N THR A 390 -1.80 17.32 9.20
CA THR A 390 -3.07 17.86 8.68
C THR A 390 -4.28 16.97 9.01
N ILE A 391 -4.10 15.67 9.25
CA ILE A 391 -5.21 14.77 9.62
C ILE A 391 -5.89 15.27 10.89
N GLU A 392 -7.21 15.35 10.83
CA GLU A 392 -8.06 15.85 11.90
C GLU A 392 -7.96 14.98 13.17
N PHE A 393 -8.14 15.62 14.32
CA PHE A 393 -8.18 14.94 15.61
C PHE A 393 -9.25 13.84 15.65
N GLY A 394 -8.87 12.62 16.03
CA GLY A 394 -9.78 11.48 16.14
C GLY A 394 -10.11 10.79 14.82
N VAL A 395 -9.47 11.19 13.72
CA VAL A 395 -9.65 10.61 12.38
C VAL A 395 -8.39 9.86 11.98
N LEU A 396 -8.55 8.73 11.30
CA LEU A 396 -7.46 8.00 10.65
C LEU A 396 -7.55 8.17 9.13
N GLY A 397 -6.40 8.14 8.46
CA GLY A 397 -6.34 8.06 7.00
C GLY A 397 -6.88 6.74 6.47
N SER A 398 -7.29 6.71 5.21
CA SER A 398 -7.91 5.54 4.57
C SER A 398 -7.01 4.29 4.52
N ASP A 399 -5.70 4.47 4.68
CA ASP A 399 -4.75 3.37 4.72
C ASP A 399 -4.73 2.64 6.09
N SER A 400 -5.13 3.31 7.18
CA SER A 400 -5.11 2.79 8.57
C SER A 400 -6.50 2.50 9.15
N GLU A 401 -7.56 2.92 8.48
CA GLU A 401 -8.94 2.67 8.90
C GLU A 401 -9.44 1.26 8.54
N ASN A 402 -10.47 0.78 9.25
CA ASN A 402 -11.10 -0.52 9.00
C ASN A 402 -10.09 -1.70 8.97
N LYS A 403 -9.10 -1.66 9.87
CA LYS A 403 -8.06 -2.68 10.08
C LYS A 403 -8.15 -3.30 11.47
N ASN A 404 -7.34 -4.33 11.71
CA ASN A 404 -7.03 -4.81 13.06
C ASN A 404 -5.68 -4.22 13.49
N ALA A 405 -5.69 -3.35 14.51
CA ALA A 405 -4.49 -2.79 15.10
C ALA A 405 -4.11 -3.51 16.39
N LEU A 406 -2.81 -3.73 16.62
CA LEU A 406 -2.29 -4.33 17.85
C LEU A 406 -1.97 -3.24 18.87
N LEU A 407 -2.82 -3.09 19.89
CA LEU A 407 -2.56 -2.21 21.02
C LEU A 407 -1.47 -2.79 21.92
N ILE A 408 -0.45 -1.98 22.20
CA ILE A 408 0.63 -2.32 23.11
C ILE A 408 0.24 -1.88 24.53
N THR A 409 -0.41 -2.79 25.27
CA THR A 409 -0.89 -2.56 26.63
C THR A 409 0.14 -3.03 27.68
N PRO A 410 -0.01 -2.64 28.97
CA PRO A 410 0.85 -3.14 30.05
C PRO A 410 0.83 -4.67 30.20
N ASN A 411 -0.25 -5.33 29.78
CA ASN A 411 -0.43 -6.78 29.89
C ASN A 411 0.05 -7.53 28.63
N GLY A 412 0.34 -6.82 27.54
CA GLY A 412 0.71 -7.38 26.25
C GLY A 412 -0.10 -6.81 25.09
N GLY A 413 -0.02 -7.48 23.94
CA GLY A 413 -0.72 -7.07 22.73
C GLY A 413 -2.19 -7.46 22.72
N VAL A 414 -3.07 -6.54 22.32
CA VAL A 414 -4.50 -6.78 22.11
C VAL A 414 -4.89 -6.28 20.72
N LEU A 415 -5.40 -7.16 19.86
CA LEU A 415 -5.96 -6.74 18.58
C LEU A 415 -7.32 -6.09 18.78
N VAL A 416 -7.49 -4.91 18.19
CA VAL A 416 -8.76 -4.17 18.17
C VAL A 416 -9.03 -3.62 16.77
N PRO A 417 -10.30 -3.50 16.36
CA PRO A 417 -10.63 -2.84 15.10
C PRO A 417 -10.32 -1.35 15.17
N THR A 418 -9.73 -0.79 14.12
CA THR A 418 -9.65 0.67 13.93
C THR A 418 -10.99 1.21 13.44
N PRO A 419 -11.29 2.50 13.63
CA PRO A 419 -12.51 3.11 13.12
C PRO A 419 -12.63 2.93 11.62
N ARG A 420 -13.86 2.98 11.11
CA ARG A 420 -14.16 2.92 9.68
C ARG A 420 -14.86 4.21 9.26
N SER A 421 -14.38 4.88 8.22
CA SER A 421 -15.06 6.06 7.66
C SER A 421 -16.39 5.70 7.00
N SER A 422 -17.29 6.68 7.03
CA SER A 422 -18.53 6.70 6.26
C SER A 422 -18.36 7.62 5.05
N ALA A 423 -19.28 7.53 4.09
CA ALA A 423 -19.31 8.47 2.96
C ALA A 423 -19.40 9.93 3.41
N SER A 424 -20.12 10.21 4.52
CA SER A 424 -20.20 11.55 5.12
C SER A 424 -18.92 12.01 5.82
N SER A 425 -18.07 11.08 6.26
CA SER A 425 -16.77 11.41 6.82
C SER A 425 -15.86 11.99 5.73
N ASN A 426 -15.99 11.53 4.49
CA ASN A 426 -15.18 11.96 3.35
C ASN A 426 -16.04 12.72 2.32
N SER A 427 -16.20 14.02 2.54
CA SER A 427 -16.99 14.88 1.67
C SER A 427 -16.14 15.89 0.91
N TRP A 428 -16.48 16.10 -0.35
CA TRP A 428 -15.96 17.17 -1.20
C TRP A 428 -17.14 17.98 -1.71
N SER A 429 -17.12 19.29 -1.50
CA SER A 429 -18.15 20.19 -2.01
C SER A 429 -17.51 21.36 -2.72
N THR A 430 -18.05 21.70 -3.89
CA THR A 430 -17.67 22.90 -4.65
C THR A 430 -18.86 23.81 -4.85
N ASN A 431 -18.62 25.11 -4.75
CA ASN A 431 -19.53 26.14 -5.23
C ASN A 431 -18.74 27.07 -6.16
N THR A 432 -19.06 27.06 -7.44
CA THR A 432 -18.31 27.77 -8.48
C THR A 432 -19.18 28.85 -9.11
N THR A 433 -18.64 30.06 -9.23
CA THR A 433 -19.17 31.09 -10.14
C THR A 433 -18.22 31.26 -11.31
N ILE A 434 -18.75 31.20 -12.52
CA ILE A 434 -18.05 31.45 -13.78
C ILE A 434 -18.62 32.72 -14.40
N ILE A 435 -17.76 33.68 -14.73
CA ILE A 435 -18.13 34.89 -15.46
C ILE A 435 -17.56 34.75 -16.87
N LEU A 436 -18.43 34.47 -17.85
CA LEU A 436 -18.04 34.25 -19.24
C LEU A 436 -18.08 35.57 -20.02
N GLN A 437 -17.06 35.80 -20.85
CA GLN A 437 -16.97 36.94 -21.77
C GLN A 437 -17.40 36.54 -23.19
N GLU A 438 -17.71 37.55 -24.02
CA GLU A 438 -18.19 37.33 -25.39
C GLU A 438 -17.19 36.60 -26.30
N ASP A 439 -15.89 36.73 -26.05
CA ASP A 439 -14.82 36.06 -26.78
C ASP A 439 -14.58 34.61 -26.32
N GLY A 440 -15.29 34.17 -25.27
CA GLY A 440 -15.14 32.85 -24.66
C GLY A 440 -14.11 32.78 -23.54
N SER A 441 -13.41 33.87 -23.24
CA SER A 441 -12.58 33.99 -22.04
C SER A 441 -13.46 34.15 -20.80
N GLY A 442 -12.86 34.02 -19.62
CA GLY A 442 -13.57 34.35 -18.39
C GLY A 442 -12.79 34.07 -17.13
N SER A 443 -13.44 34.33 -16.01
CA SER A 443 -12.90 34.06 -14.68
C SER A 443 -13.78 33.10 -13.89
N THR A 444 -13.15 32.34 -12.99
CA THR A 444 -13.87 31.48 -12.05
C THR A 444 -13.51 31.83 -10.61
N ASN A 445 -14.49 31.69 -9.73
CA ASN A 445 -14.31 31.74 -8.28
C ASN A 445 -14.97 30.50 -7.69
N THR A 446 -14.14 29.55 -7.26
CA THR A 446 -14.56 28.26 -6.73
C THR A 446 -14.29 28.21 -5.23
N LEU A 447 -15.33 27.94 -4.45
CA LEU A 447 -15.23 27.64 -3.03
C LEU A 447 -15.25 26.12 -2.83
N PHE A 448 -14.13 25.55 -2.39
CA PHE A 448 -14.02 24.16 -1.96
C PHE A 448 -14.35 24.03 -0.48
N ARG A 449 -14.99 22.92 -0.12
CA ARG A 449 -15.10 22.42 1.24
C ARG A 449 -14.77 20.92 1.27
N GLY A 450 -13.82 20.53 2.11
CA GLY A 450 -13.42 19.13 2.31
C GLY A 450 -13.72 18.62 3.73
N SER A 451 -13.88 17.31 3.87
CA SER A 451 -13.78 16.59 5.16
C SER A 451 -13.03 15.26 4.98
N GLY A 452 -12.46 14.72 6.05
CA GLY A 452 -11.69 13.47 5.99
C GLY A 452 -10.53 13.59 5.00
N ALA A 453 -10.28 12.54 4.21
CA ALA A 453 -9.14 12.53 3.28
C ALA A 453 -9.22 13.60 2.17
N PHE A 454 -10.42 14.12 1.85
CA PHE A 454 -10.53 15.26 0.93
C PHE A 454 -10.04 16.58 1.52
N LYS A 455 -10.21 16.77 2.84
CA LYS A 455 -9.66 17.93 3.53
C LYS A 455 -8.14 17.84 3.58
N GLU A 456 -7.61 16.66 3.92
CA GLU A 456 -6.17 16.41 3.93
C GLU A 456 -5.54 16.75 2.58
N GLN A 457 -6.12 16.24 1.48
CA GLN A 457 -5.67 16.57 0.12
C GLN A 457 -5.67 18.08 -0.16
N LEU A 458 -6.69 18.82 0.29
CA LEU A 458 -6.76 20.27 0.10
C LEU A 458 -5.75 21.02 0.98
N ASP A 459 -5.57 20.62 2.24
CA ASP A 459 -4.59 21.19 3.16
C ASP A 459 -3.17 21.03 2.65
N GLU A 460 -2.81 19.86 2.11
CA GLU A 460 -1.51 19.64 1.51
C GLU A 460 -1.33 20.55 0.30
N MET A 461 -2.30 20.52 -0.61
CA MET A 461 -2.19 21.22 -1.89
C MET A 461 -2.02 22.73 -1.75
N VAL A 462 -2.68 23.38 -0.78
CA VAL A 462 -2.55 24.85 -0.62
C VAL A 462 -1.16 25.29 -0.16
N HIS A 463 -0.34 24.38 0.35
CA HIS A 463 1.04 24.64 0.76
C HIS A 463 2.09 24.18 -0.28
N GLU A 464 1.65 23.52 -1.35
CA GLU A 464 2.53 23.08 -2.44
C GLU A 464 3.00 24.24 -3.34
N LYS A 465 4.04 23.98 -4.14
CA LYS A 465 4.52 24.93 -5.15
C LYS A 465 3.47 25.16 -6.23
N LEU A 466 3.47 26.36 -6.84
CA LEU A 466 2.50 26.73 -7.88
C LEU A 466 2.41 25.73 -9.03
N ASP A 467 3.54 25.18 -9.50
CA ASP A 467 3.52 24.18 -10.59
C ASP A 467 2.78 22.90 -10.18
N ASP A 468 2.96 22.46 -8.94
CA ASP A 468 2.32 21.24 -8.41
C ASP A 468 0.84 21.48 -8.09
N GLN A 469 0.49 22.68 -7.61
CA GLN A 469 -0.90 23.15 -7.55
C GLN A 469 -1.56 23.13 -8.93
N LYS A 470 -0.91 23.69 -9.95
CA LYS A 470 -1.43 23.71 -11.32
C LYS A 470 -1.63 22.30 -11.88
N LYS A 471 -0.66 21.39 -11.68
CA LYS A 471 -0.79 19.98 -12.07
C LYS A 471 -1.97 19.31 -11.37
N PHE A 472 -2.14 19.52 -10.06
CA PHE A 472 -3.26 18.96 -9.33
C PHE A 472 -4.61 19.47 -9.84
N LEU A 473 -4.74 20.78 -10.06
CA LEU A 473 -5.98 21.37 -10.60
C LEU A 473 -6.32 20.79 -11.97
N VAL A 474 -5.34 20.71 -12.88
CA VAL A 474 -5.57 20.26 -14.27
C VAL A 474 -5.72 18.75 -14.38
N PHE A 475 -4.77 17.98 -13.85
CA PHE A 475 -4.73 16.53 -14.02
C PHE A 475 -5.47 15.78 -12.92
N GLY A 476 -5.45 16.30 -11.69
CA GLY A 476 -6.13 15.68 -10.54
C GLY A 476 -7.62 16.00 -10.49
N LEU A 477 -7.99 17.27 -10.68
CA LEU A 477 -9.38 17.72 -10.60
C LEU A 477 -10.04 17.97 -11.96
N GLY A 478 -9.28 17.91 -13.07
CA GLY A 478 -9.83 18.07 -14.41
C GLY A 478 -10.22 19.49 -14.80
N PHE A 479 -9.74 20.52 -14.07
CA PHE A 479 -9.94 21.90 -14.49
C PHE A 479 -9.25 22.16 -15.82
N LYS A 480 -9.85 23.04 -16.63
CA LYS A 480 -9.11 23.63 -17.76
C LYS A 480 -7.87 24.34 -17.25
N GLN A 481 -6.78 24.26 -18.03
CA GLN A 481 -5.53 24.92 -17.69
C GLN A 481 -5.76 26.43 -17.53
N PRO A 482 -5.56 26.99 -16.32
CA PRO A 482 -5.69 28.42 -16.13
C PRO A 482 -4.45 29.16 -16.60
N ASP A 483 -4.65 30.38 -17.10
CA ASP A 483 -3.57 31.32 -17.42
C ASP A 483 -2.99 31.88 -16.12
N GLU A 484 -3.88 32.31 -15.23
CA GLU A 484 -3.57 32.73 -13.88
C GLU A 484 -4.49 32.02 -12.88
N PHE A 485 -3.94 31.65 -11.72
CA PHE A 485 -4.75 31.10 -10.64
C PHE A 485 -4.23 31.49 -9.26
N LEU A 486 -5.12 31.46 -8.28
CA LEU A 486 -4.82 31.67 -6.88
C LEU A 486 -5.62 30.69 -6.03
N LEU A 487 -4.94 29.73 -5.41
CA LEU A 487 -5.52 28.79 -4.45
C LEU A 487 -5.09 29.18 -3.03
N LYS A 488 -6.05 29.39 -2.13
CA LYS A 488 -5.80 29.75 -0.72
C LYS A 488 -6.77 29.09 0.23
N SER A 489 -6.32 28.77 1.43
CA SER A 489 -7.22 28.51 2.57
C SER A 489 -7.98 29.78 2.96
N ILE A 490 -9.19 29.63 3.50
CA ILE A 490 -9.96 30.75 4.04
C ILE A 490 -9.63 30.89 5.54
N PRO A 491 -9.21 32.09 6.00
CA PRO A 491 -8.96 32.34 7.42
C PRO A 491 -10.17 31.95 8.29
N ASP A 492 -9.89 31.43 9.49
CA ASP A 492 -10.89 31.01 10.49
C ASP A 492 -11.88 29.93 10.02
N SER A 493 -11.58 29.28 8.89
CA SER A 493 -12.42 28.24 8.30
C SER A 493 -11.58 27.04 7.90
N ALA A 494 -11.35 26.13 8.86
CA ALA A 494 -10.41 25.01 8.71
C ALA A 494 -10.74 24.04 7.55
N ALA A 495 -11.92 24.12 6.96
CA ALA A 495 -12.37 23.21 5.91
C ALA A 495 -12.61 23.88 4.55
N TYR A 496 -12.39 25.20 4.42
CA TYR A 496 -12.73 25.94 3.21
C TYR A 496 -11.53 26.54 2.49
N TYR A 497 -11.54 26.45 1.16
CA TYR A 497 -10.48 26.92 0.29
C TYR A 497 -11.09 27.65 -0.90
N ARG A 498 -10.41 28.68 -1.39
CA ARG A 498 -10.85 29.46 -2.54
C ARG A 498 -9.85 29.33 -3.66
N LEU A 499 -10.35 28.97 -4.84
CA LEU A 499 -9.62 29.01 -6.10
C LEU A 499 -10.22 30.10 -6.98
N GLN A 500 -9.38 31.05 -7.37
CA GLN A 500 -9.70 32.02 -8.41
C GLN A 500 -8.89 31.69 -9.64
N THR A 501 -9.50 31.72 -10.82
CA THR A 501 -8.80 31.48 -12.09
C THR A 501 -9.18 32.50 -13.16
N SER A 502 -8.25 32.77 -14.06
CA SER A 502 -8.48 33.39 -15.38
C SER A 502 -8.21 32.34 -16.46
N ILE A 503 -9.12 32.23 -17.44
CA ILE A 503 -9.06 31.21 -18.48
C ILE A 503 -9.40 31.88 -19.82
N GLU A 504 -8.47 31.83 -20.78
CA GLU A 504 -8.60 32.41 -22.12
C GLU A 504 -9.73 31.75 -22.92
N LYS A 505 -10.00 30.46 -22.68
CA LYS A 505 -11.02 29.69 -23.42
C LYS A 505 -11.82 28.73 -22.54
N ILE A 506 -12.96 29.21 -22.02
CA ILE A 506 -13.91 28.42 -21.23
C ILE A 506 -14.74 27.46 -22.10
N PRO A 507 -15.29 27.83 -23.27
CA PRO A 507 -15.99 26.88 -24.13
C PRO A 507 -15.08 25.75 -24.62
N GLU A 508 -15.59 24.52 -24.69
CA GLU A 508 -14.90 23.38 -25.31
C GLU A 508 -14.67 23.67 -26.79
N PHE A 509 -15.70 24.14 -27.47
CA PHE A 509 -15.64 24.60 -28.85
C PHE A 509 -16.77 25.59 -29.16
N THR A 510 -16.67 26.23 -30.32
CA THR A 510 -17.65 27.16 -30.87
C THR A 510 -18.11 26.65 -32.24
N ALA A 511 -19.37 26.89 -32.59
CA ALA A 511 -19.90 26.60 -33.93
C ALA A 511 -20.93 27.67 -34.31
N GLY A 512 -20.57 28.54 -35.26
CA GLY A 512 -21.39 29.70 -35.61
C GLY A 512 -21.56 30.63 -34.41
N SER A 513 -22.80 31.00 -34.09
CA SER A 513 -23.13 31.83 -32.92
C SER A 513 -23.23 31.05 -31.61
N LYS A 514 -22.91 29.75 -31.60
CA LYS A 514 -23.06 28.89 -30.42
C LYS A 514 -21.73 28.59 -29.73
N MET A 515 -21.76 28.56 -28.40
CA MET A 515 -20.67 28.07 -27.54
C MET A 515 -21.13 26.80 -26.83
N PHE A 516 -20.24 25.80 -26.77
CA PHE A 516 -20.47 24.52 -26.11
C PHE A 516 -19.58 24.43 -24.88
N LEU A 517 -20.20 24.36 -23.70
CA LEU A 517 -19.51 24.42 -22.41
C LEU A 517 -19.65 23.09 -21.67
N SER A 518 -18.60 22.73 -20.92
CA SER A 518 -18.73 21.70 -19.89
C SER A 518 -19.76 22.14 -18.85
N PRO A 519 -20.62 21.26 -18.31
CA PRO A 519 -21.61 21.65 -17.33
C PRO A 519 -20.99 22.10 -16.01
N ARG A 520 -19.76 21.68 -15.72
CA ARG A 520 -19.00 22.04 -14.52
C ARG A 520 -17.50 22.13 -14.83
N PRO A 521 -16.73 22.93 -14.07
CA PRO A 521 -15.32 23.16 -14.34
C PRO A 521 -14.39 22.05 -13.83
N TYR A 522 -14.81 21.27 -12.84
CA TYR A 522 -14.04 20.15 -12.30
C TYR A 522 -14.73 18.82 -12.59
N LYS A 523 -13.96 17.75 -12.71
CA LYS A 523 -14.48 16.39 -12.88
C LYS A 523 -14.75 15.76 -11.54
N LEU A 524 -15.95 15.18 -11.40
CA LEU A 524 -16.21 14.24 -10.31
C LEU A 524 -15.19 13.09 -10.37
N ARG A 525 -14.94 12.44 -9.23
CA ARG A 525 -14.01 11.31 -9.08
C ARG A 525 -14.58 10.05 -9.75
N THR A 526 -14.62 10.13 -11.07
CA THR A 526 -15.21 9.17 -11.99
C THR A 526 -14.07 8.57 -12.80
N GLN A 527 -13.19 7.85 -12.10
CA GLN A 527 -12.12 7.11 -12.75
C GLN A 527 -12.73 6.04 -13.67
N THR A 528 -12.07 5.77 -14.80
CA THR A 528 -12.45 4.62 -15.64
C THR A 528 -12.20 3.37 -14.82
N LEU A 529 -13.27 2.67 -14.45
CA LEU A 529 -13.13 1.41 -13.75
C LEU A 529 -12.67 0.31 -14.72
N PRO A 530 -11.77 -0.60 -14.28
CA PRO A 530 -11.32 -1.76 -15.06
C PRO A 530 -12.46 -2.59 -15.65
N LYS A 531 -12.15 -3.47 -16.60
CA LYS A 531 -13.17 -4.35 -17.20
C LYS A 531 -13.78 -5.28 -16.15
N ALA A 532 -15.09 -5.52 -16.24
CA ALA A 532 -15.81 -6.42 -15.33
C ALA A 532 -15.87 -7.87 -15.84
N GLU A 533 -15.68 -8.09 -17.14
CA GLU A 533 -15.80 -9.41 -17.74
C GLU A 533 -14.71 -10.35 -17.22
N GLY A 534 -15.12 -11.48 -16.64
CA GLY A 534 -14.21 -12.47 -16.06
C GLY A 534 -13.60 -12.09 -14.72
N ARG A 535 -14.02 -10.98 -14.08
CA ARG A 535 -13.53 -10.54 -12.78
C ARG A 535 -13.88 -11.55 -11.67
N LYS A 536 -12.90 -11.95 -10.88
CA LYS A 536 -13.04 -12.90 -9.76
C LYS A 536 -12.79 -12.25 -8.41
N GLU A 537 -11.97 -11.21 -8.37
CA GLU A 537 -11.57 -10.52 -7.15
C GLU A 537 -12.48 -9.33 -6.86
N ASP A 538 -12.62 -9.03 -5.57
CA ASP A 538 -13.33 -7.82 -5.12
C ASP A 538 -12.60 -6.56 -5.63
N TYR A 539 -13.30 -5.43 -5.74
CA TYR A 539 -12.72 -4.14 -6.10
C TYR A 539 -12.68 -3.21 -4.89
N TYR A 540 -11.54 -2.54 -4.67
CA TYR A 540 -11.31 -1.64 -3.55
C TYR A 540 -11.18 -0.20 -4.05
N PHE A 541 -12.16 0.63 -3.72
CA PHE A 541 -12.01 2.08 -3.77
C PHE A 541 -11.09 2.56 -2.63
N TYR A 542 -10.52 3.75 -2.76
CA TYR A 542 -9.67 4.31 -1.72
C TYR A 542 -10.45 4.68 -0.44
N MET A 543 -11.72 5.06 -0.57
CA MET A 543 -12.60 5.40 0.56
C MET A 543 -14.06 5.47 0.11
N PRO A 544 -15.05 5.30 1.00
CA PRO A 544 -16.41 5.78 0.74
C PRO A 544 -16.43 7.30 0.72
N PHE A 545 -17.28 7.93 -0.10
CA PHE A 545 -17.27 9.38 -0.28
C PHE A 545 -18.60 10.00 -0.70
N ILE A 546 -18.69 11.32 -0.50
CA ILE A 546 -19.72 12.20 -1.09
C ILE A 546 -19.04 13.34 -1.83
N GLN A 547 -19.39 13.55 -3.10
CA GLN A 547 -19.01 14.73 -3.86
C GLN A 547 -20.23 15.55 -4.25
N LYS A 548 -20.15 16.86 -4.07
CA LYS A 548 -21.19 17.82 -4.42
C LYS A 548 -20.61 18.94 -5.28
N ASP A 549 -21.33 19.32 -6.32
CA ASP A 549 -21.03 20.51 -7.11
C ASP A 549 -22.25 21.41 -7.22
N THR A 550 -22.03 22.70 -7.05
CA THR A 550 -22.94 23.73 -7.55
C THR A 550 -22.14 24.70 -8.41
N THR A 551 -22.51 24.84 -9.69
CA THR A 551 -21.87 25.77 -10.61
C THR A 551 -22.90 26.77 -11.11
N ARG A 552 -22.57 28.07 -11.06
CA ARG A 552 -23.29 29.17 -11.70
C ARG A 552 -22.43 29.70 -12.84
N LEU A 553 -22.96 29.62 -14.07
CA LEU A 553 -22.39 30.21 -15.27
C LEU A 553 -23.16 31.49 -15.61
N GLN A 554 -22.55 32.65 -15.38
CA GLN A 554 -23.10 33.94 -15.79
C GLN A 554 -22.75 34.21 -17.26
N LEU A 555 -23.77 34.43 -18.08
CA LEU A 555 -23.61 34.65 -19.51
C LEU A 555 -23.30 36.14 -19.82
N PRO A 556 -22.48 36.42 -20.85
CA PRO A 556 -22.27 37.77 -21.32
C PRO A 556 -23.56 38.36 -21.92
N ALA A 557 -23.60 39.69 -22.04
CA ALA A 557 -24.73 40.37 -22.67
C ALA A 557 -24.94 39.87 -24.12
N GLY A 558 -26.20 39.76 -24.54
CA GLY A 558 -26.55 39.25 -25.88
C GLY A 558 -26.42 37.73 -26.06
N PHE A 559 -26.00 36.99 -25.03
CA PHE A 559 -26.05 35.54 -25.01
C PHE A 559 -27.22 35.03 -24.18
N LYS A 560 -27.81 33.92 -24.62
CA LYS A 560 -28.86 33.20 -23.89
C LYS A 560 -28.66 31.69 -23.95
N GLN A 561 -29.36 30.98 -23.08
CA GLN A 561 -29.44 29.53 -23.12
C GLN A 561 -30.04 29.04 -24.46
N ASP A 562 -29.45 27.99 -25.03
CA ASP A 562 -29.96 27.31 -26.25
C ASP A 562 -30.37 25.87 -25.95
N ALA A 563 -29.46 25.07 -25.38
CA ALA A 563 -29.77 23.70 -24.91
C ALA A 563 -29.10 23.41 -23.56
N LEU A 564 -29.84 22.80 -22.64
CA LEU A 564 -29.31 22.25 -21.40
C LEU A 564 -29.37 20.73 -21.44
N PRO A 565 -28.43 20.03 -20.78
CA PRO A 565 -28.59 18.60 -20.53
C PRO A 565 -29.85 18.33 -19.70
N LYS A 566 -30.37 17.10 -19.78
CA LYS A 566 -31.52 16.69 -18.98
C LYS A 566 -31.09 16.37 -17.55
N PRO A 567 -31.90 16.67 -16.52
CA PRO A 567 -31.67 16.16 -15.17
C PRO A 567 -31.58 14.63 -15.17
N ARG A 568 -30.72 14.08 -14.33
CA ARG A 568 -30.51 12.63 -14.22
C ARG A 568 -30.40 12.21 -12.77
N ALA A 569 -30.98 11.05 -12.46
CA ALA A 569 -30.82 10.36 -11.19
C ALA A 569 -30.44 8.90 -11.49
N LEU A 570 -29.34 8.43 -10.90
CA LEU A 570 -28.84 7.07 -11.01
C LEU A 570 -28.65 6.49 -9.61
N GLN A 571 -28.84 5.18 -9.49
CA GLN A 571 -28.66 4.46 -8.25
C GLN A 571 -28.13 3.07 -8.54
N CYS A 572 -27.17 2.61 -7.72
CA CYS A 572 -26.84 1.21 -7.58
C CYS A 572 -26.85 0.83 -6.10
N LYS A 573 -26.54 -0.44 -5.78
CA LYS A 573 -26.46 -0.93 -4.39
C LYS A 573 -25.50 -0.13 -3.50
N TYR A 574 -24.45 0.45 -4.08
CA TYR A 574 -23.33 1.07 -3.37
C TYR A 574 -23.18 2.57 -3.59
N GLY A 575 -24.06 3.20 -4.36
CA GLY A 575 -23.88 4.59 -4.74
C GLY A 575 -25.07 5.21 -5.44
N SER A 576 -25.11 6.53 -5.40
CA SER A 576 -26.16 7.36 -5.97
C SER A 576 -25.56 8.53 -6.72
N TYR A 577 -26.24 8.98 -7.76
CA TYR A 577 -25.87 10.16 -8.52
C TYR A 577 -27.11 10.96 -8.87
N THR A 578 -27.06 12.28 -8.69
CA THR A 578 -28.10 13.20 -9.14
C THR A 578 -27.46 14.41 -9.79
N THR A 579 -28.04 14.88 -10.89
CA THR A 579 -27.68 16.17 -11.50
C THR A 579 -28.92 16.92 -11.97
N GLN A 580 -28.87 18.24 -11.87
CA GLN A 580 -29.93 19.15 -12.28
C GLN A 580 -29.32 20.37 -12.99
N TYR A 581 -30.06 20.90 -13.96
CA TYR A 581 -29.69 22.06 -14.77
C TYR A 581 -30.89 23.00 -14.87
N TRP A 582 -30.67 24.29 -14.69
CA TRP A 582 -31.71 25.30 -14.91
C TRP A 582 -31.11 26.62 -15.37
N TYR A 583 -31.92 27.43 -16.05
CA TYR A 583 -31.56 28.77 -16.50
C TYR A 583 -32.42 29.79 -15.75
N ASP A 584 -31.77 30.82 -15.22
CA ASP A 584 -32.42 31.95 -14.58
C ASP A 584 -32.30 33.18 -15.49
N GLU A 585 -33.44 33.58 -16.07
CA GLU A 585 -33.54 34.75 -16.95
C GLU A 585 -33.24 36.06 -16.23
N ALA A 586 -33.59 36.18 -14.94
CA ALA A 586 -33.43 37.43 -14.20
C ALA A 586 -31.96 37.79 -13.97
N THR A 587 -31.12 36.77 -13.80
CA THR A 587 -29.68 36.92 -13.59
C THR A 587 -28.83 36.54 -14.81
N ASN A 588 -29.48 36.23 -15.94
CA ASN A 588 -28.87 35.68 -17.17
C ASN A 588 -27.81 34.60 -16.86
N SER A 589 -28.18 33.63 -16.02
CA SER A 589 -27.24 32.63 -15.48
C SER A 589 -27.77 31.22 -15.63
N ILE A 590 -26.90 30.28 -15.99
CA ILE A 590 -27.19 28.84 -15.99
C ILE A 590 -26.61 28.24 -14.71
N TYR A 591 -27.37 27.36 -14.08
CA TYR A 591 -26.97 26.68 -12.86
C TYR A 591 -26.93 25.17 -13.07
N THR A 592 -25.97 24.54 -12.39
CA THR A 592 -25.87 23.09 -12.30
C THR A 592 -25.70 22.67 -10.85
N ALA A 593 -26.46 21.68 -10.39
CA ALA A 593 -26.32 21.11 -9.05
C ALA A 593 -26.17 19.59 -9.16
N THR A 594 -25.15 19.02 -8.54
CA THR A 594 -24.80 17.61 -8.69
C THR A 594 -24.34 16.99 -7.38
N MET A 595 -24.71 15.73 -7.15
CA MET A 595 -24.22 14.92 -6.04
C MET A 595 -23.87 13.51 -6.53
N LEU A 596 -22.67 13.03 -6.19
CA LEU A 596 -22.22 11.66 -6.38
C LEU A 596 -21.86 11.06 -5.01
N GLN A 597 -22.32 9.86 -4.72
CA GLN A 597 -22.04 9.18 -3.47
C GLN A 597 -21.60 7.73 -3.73
N LEU A 598 -20.60 7.29 -2.97
CA LEU A 598 -20.18 5.90 -2.83
C LEU A 598 -20.19 5.55 -1.34
N THR A 599 -20.90 4.49 -0.95
CA THR A 599 -21.11 4.14 0.46
C THR A 599 -20.11 3.11 0.99
N GLU A 600 -19.50 2.32 0.11
CA GLU A 600 -18.62 1.21 0.48
C GLU A 600 -17.26 1.33 -0.23
N MET A 601 -16.19 1.03 0.52
CA MET A 601 -14.83 0.93 -0.01
C MET A 601 -14.66 -0.35 -0.84
N LYS A 602 -15.21 -1.46 -0.35
CA LYS A 602 -15.05 -2.80 -0.93
C LYS A 602 -16.31 -3.20 -1.70
N ILE A 603 -16.16 -3.49 -2.99
CA ILE A 603 -17.22 -3.98 -3.87
C ILE A 603 -16.98 -5.46 -4.16
N PRO A 604 -17.91 -6.36 -3.78
CA PRO A 604 -17.81 -7.76 -4.13
C PRO A 604 -17.70 -7.98 -5.64
N ALA A 605 -16.89 -8.95 -6.08
CA ALA A 605 -16.72 -9.29 -7.50
C ALA A 605 -18.06 -9.49 -8.22
N ALA A 606 -19.02 -10.16 -7.56
CA ALA A 606 -20.36 -10.42 -8.08
C ALA A 606 -21.19 -9.15 -8.35
N ASP A 607 -20.94 -8.07 -7.62
CA ASP A 607 -21.66 -6.81 -7.77
C ASP A 607 -20.90 -5.77 -8.63
N TYR A 608 -19.63 -6.06 -8.97
CA TYR A 608 -18.73 -5.10 -9.62
C TYR A 608 -19.25 -4.61 -10.98
N ALA A 609 -19.85 -5.49 -11.80
CA ALA A 609 -20.36 -5.12 -13.11
C ALA A 609 -21.42 -4.00 -13.04
N ALA A 610 -22.30 -4.05 -12.04
CA ALA A 610 -23.33 -3.03 -11.83
C ALA A 610 -22.73 -1.70 -11.36
N VAL A 611 -21.74 -1.74 -10.46
CA VAL A 611 -21.03 -0.53 -10.00
C VAL A 611 -20.24 0.12 -11.15
N ARG A 612 -19.56 -0.70 -11.96
CA ARG A 612 -18.87 -0.22 -13.16
C ARG A 612 -19.81 0.48 -14.12
N GLN A 613 -20.94 -0.16 -14.45
CA GLN A 613 -21.96 0.45 -15.31
C GLN A 613 -22.46 1.78 -14.72
N PHE A 614 -22.73 1.84 -13.41
CA PHE A 614 -23.11 3.07 -12.73
C PHE A 614 -22.09 4.20 -12.96
N PHE A 615 -20.78 3.95 -12.74
CA PHE A 615 -19.74 4.96 -13.00
C PHE A 615 -19.59 5.30 -14.49
N ASP A 616 -19.77 4.33 -15.40
CA ASP A 616 -19.78 4.59 -16.85
C ASP A 616 -20.93 5.55 -17.23
N GLU A 617 -22.12 5.34 -16.67
CA GLU A 617 -23.28 6.19 -16.88
C GLU A 617 -23.11 7.59 -16.29
N VAL A 618 -22.49 7.72 -15.11
CA VAL A 618 -22.13 9.02 -14.52
C VAL A 618 -21.15 9.77 -15.43
N ARG A 619 -20.14 9.09 -16.00
CA ARG A 619 -19.18 9.72 -16.93
C ARG A 619 -19.83 10.17 -18.24
N GLN A 620 -20.77 9.40 -18.77
CA GLN A 620 -21.54 9.78 -19.95
C GLN A 620 -22.39 11.05 -19.70
N ASP A 621 -22.90 11.20 -18.48
CA ASP A 621 -23.63 12.38 -18.04
C ASP A 621 -22.70 13.59 -17.85
N ASP A 622 -21.54 13.40 -17.21
CA ASP A 622 -20.50 14.44 -17.05
C ASP A 622 -19.93 14.92 -18.41
N ALA A 623 -20.01 14.09 -19.44
CA ALA A 623 -19.63 14.41 -20.81
C ALA A 623 -20.69 15.18 -21.62
N GLN A 624 -21.88 15.45 -21.07
CA GLN A 624 -22.88 16.29 -21.72
C GLN A 624 -22.38 17.74 -21.86
N ARG A 625 -23.12 18.58 -22.61
CA ARG A 625 -22.74 19.97 -22.88
C ARG A 625 -23.89 20.93 -22.63
N ILE A 626 -23.56 22.06 -22.03
CA ILE A 626 -24.41 23.26 -22.05
C ILE A 626 -24.16 23.96 -23.38
N VAL A 627 -25.24 24.40 -24.06
CA VAL A 627 -25.16 25.19 -25.27
C VAL A 627 -25.79 26.55 -25.02
N ILE A 628 -25.04 27.59 -25.32
CA ILE A 628 -25.51 28.98 -25.33
C ILE A 628 -25.36 29.54 -26.74
N ARG A 629 -26.20 30.51 -27.09
CA ARG A 629 -26.13 31.21 -28.38
C ARG A 629 -26.02 32.71 -28.17
N LYS A 630 -25.29 33.37 -29.06
CA LYS A 630 -25.37 34.82 -29.27
C LYS A 630 -26.58 35.11 -30.15
N ASP A 631 -27.40 36.04 -29.72
CA ASP A 631 -28.58 36.53 -30.46
C ASP A 631 -28.23 37.40 -31.67
#